data_AF-A0A969ZZW0-F1
#
_entry.id   AF-A0A969ZZW0-F1
#
_cell.length_a   1.000
_cell.length_b   1.000
_cell.length_c   1.000
_cell.angle_alpha   90.00
_cell.angle_beta   90.00
_cell.angle_gamma   90.00
#
_symmetry.space_group_name_H-M   'P 1'
#
loop_
_entity.id
_entity.type
_entity.pdbx_description
1 polymer ?
#
loop_
_entity_poly.entity_id
_entity_poly.type
_entity_poly.pdbx_seq_one_letter_code
_entity_poly.pdbx_strand_id
1 'polypeptide(L)'
;MKITDTAILFVIIAMPLAFLLRIKSDNLENVEYKNLLLNKYLDAAVEDASNAMVVRGMDNSISISREKALESFFQTLYTNFNITDDMGKHSLKAYIPVIAIIDYDGYWIYSMETYTNINGEETQEMLWKSKKPYAYDSNGLVYLFTLDDYVKVFDTVNNNFYEGKREKITGKLPTDKIIHDQELFEQVRKRTIVESIKSDVNSAINEHNKYAKLHGITYHFSPPSMSDADWHRNIEDIGILSFFQGIPIGLGGERFNSFALGAARVVRKDSYYIEQHSNGLYYYHREGCPFVTKKDKVYDSRKECALTGALPCHTCNP
;
A
#
# COMPACT_ATOMS: atom_id res chain seq x y z
N MET A 1 55.19 23.15 36.87
CA MET A 1 53.79 23.07 37.34
C MET A 1 53.73 22.00 38.43
N LYS A 2 53.04 22.26 39.55
CA LYS A 2 52.78 21.21 40.54
C LYS A 2 51.79 20.21 39.94
N ILE A 3 51.82 18.97 40.42
CA ILE A 3 50.90 17.89 39.99
C ILE A 3 49.43 18.32 40.15
N THR A 4 49.15 19.16 41.14
CA THR A 4 47.83 19.77 41.37
C THR A 4 47.39 20.68 40.22
N ASP A 5 48.31 21.46 39.66
CA ASP A 5 47.99 22.43 38.59
C ASP A 5 47.66 21.70 37.28
N THR A 6 48.38 20.60 36.99
CA THR A 6 48.08 19.72 35.84
C THR A 6 46.75 18.98 36.01
N ALA A 7 46.39 18.58 37.23
CA ALA A 7 45.11 17.89 37.50
C ALA A 7 43.91 18.83 37.33
N ILE A 8 44.02 20.08 37.81
CA ILE A 8 42.97 21.09 37.64
C ILE A 8 42.74 21.40 36.17
N LEU A 9 43.81 21.57 35.38
CA LEU A 9 43.72 21.80 33.95
C LEU A 9 43.05 20.62 33.22
N PHE A 10 43.38 19.38 33.60
CA PHE A 10 42.74 18.19 33.05
C PHE A 10 41.23 18.17 33.32
N VAL A 11 40.80 18.47 34.55
CA VAL A 11 39.36 18.50 34.90
C VAL A 11 38.62 19.59 34.13
N ILE A 12 39.21 20.79 33.99
CA ILE A 12 38.61 21.90 33.24
C ILE A 12 38.38 21.53 31.77
N ILE A 13 39.25 20.70 31.17
CA ILE A 13 39.11 20.26 29.78
C ILE A 13 38.20 19.03 29.67
N ALA A 14 38.37 18.05 30.56
CA ALA A 14 37.66 16.78 30.51
C ALA A 14 36.18 16.90 30.92
N MET A 15 35.85 17.76 31.87
CA MET A 15 34.48 17.89 32.38
C MET A 15 33.51 18.44 31.33
N PRO A 16 33.79 19.55 30.60
CA PRO A 16 32.92 20.01 29.51
C PRO A 16 32.81 18.98 28.38
N LEU A 17 33.89 18.28 28.07
CA LEU A 17 33.88 17.22 27.06
C LEU A 17 32.97 16.05 27.46
N ALA A 18 33.09 15.57 28.70
CA ALA A 18 32.23 14.52 29.25
C ALA A 18 30.75 14.94 29.26
N PHE A 19 30.48 16.22 29.58
CA PHE A 19 29.12 16.77 29.54
C PHE A 19 28.55 16.79 28.12
N LEU A 20 29.33 17.24 27.12
CA LEU A 20 28.91 17.20 25.71
C LEU A 20 28.66 15.78 25.21
N LEU A 21 29.52 14.82 25.60
CA LEU A 21 29.33 13.41 25.27
C LEU A 21 28.04 12.85 25.88
N ARG A 22 27.71 13.23 27.12
CA ARG A 22 26.46 12.84 27.76
C ARG A 22 25.24 13.39 27.02
N ILE A 23 25.22 14.68 26.70
CA ILE A 23 24.11 15.29 25.91
C ILE A 23 23.93 14.54 24.58
N LYS A 24 25.03 14.21 23.90
CA LYS A 24 24.96 13.47 22.64
C LYS A 24 24.42 12.05 22.83
N SER A 25 24.84 11.36 23.89
CA SER A 25 24.35 10.02 24.24
C SER A 25 22.85 10.04 24.54
N ASP A 26 22.42 10.95 25.40
CA ASP A 26 21.01 11.10 25.77
C ASP A 26 20.16 11.47 24.54
N ASN A 27 20.67 12.32 23.64
CA ASN A 27 19.98 12.65 22.40
C ASN A 27 19.85 11.43 21.47
N LEU A 28 20.89 10.59 21.36
CA LEU A 28 20.83 9.38 20.53
C LEU A 28 19.78 8.39 21.05
N GLU A 29 19.73 8.17 22.37
CA GLU A 29 18.72 7.31 22.99
C GLU A 29 17.30 7.84 22.75
N ASN A 30 17.10 9.16 22.90
CA ASN A 30 15.81 9.81 22.63
C ASN A 30 15.41 9.72 21.15
N VAL A 31 16.36 9.85 20.22
CA VAL A 31 16.13 9.69 18.78
C VAL A 31 15.70 8.27 18.47
N GLU A 32 16.37 7.26 19.02
CA GLU A 32 16.01 5.86 18.85
C GLU A 32 14.61 5.56 19.40
N TYR A 33 14.33 6.01 20.63
CA TYR A 33 13.01 5.87 21.24
C TYR A 33 11.90 6.48 20.37
N LYS A 34 12.10 7.71 19.87
CA LYS A 34 11.13 8.38 18.99
C LYS A 34 10.96 7.68 17.66
N ASN A 35 12.03 7.16 17.05
CA ASN A 35 11.92 6.36 15.82
C ASN A 35 11.02 5.14 16.04
N LEU A 36 11.24 4.40 17.12
CA LEU A 36 10.41 3.23 17.47
C LEU A 36 8.95 3.62 17.72
N LEU A 37 8.73 4.72 18.45
CA LEU A 37 7.38 5.22 18.74
C LEU A 37 6.64 5.63 17.47
N LEU A 38 7.27 6.42 16.60
CA LEU A 38 6.66 6.91 15.37
C LEU A 38 6.40 5.78 14.36
N ASN A 39 7.28 4.77 14.29
CA ASN A 39 7.01 3.56 13.52
C ASN A 39 5.76 2.85 14.01
N LYS A 40 5.62 2.64 15.33
CA LYS A 40 4.40 2.03 15.88
C LYS A 40 3.13 2.81 15.53
N TYR A 41 3.19 4.14 15.54
CA TYR A 41 2.05 4.97 15.18
C TYR A 41 1.67 4.81 13.70
N LEU A 42 2.68 4.76 12.83
CA LEU A 42 2.50 4.57 11.40
C LEU A 42 1.97 3.17 11.08
N ASP A 43 2.54 2.14 11.70
CA ASP A 43 2.13 0.74 11.55
C ASP A 43 0.67 0.54 11.97
N ALA A 44 0.28 1.06 13.15
CA ALA A 44 -1.09 1.01 13.61
C ALA A 44 -2.06 1.73 12.65
N ALA A 45 -1.64 2.88 12.10
CA ALA A 45 -2.47 3.63 11.18
C ALA A 45 -2.69 2.91 9.85
N VAL A 46 -1.66 2.28 9.27
CA VAL A 46 -1.82 1.50 8.05
C VAL A 46 -2.61 0.21 8.30
N GLU A 47 -2.47 -0.41 9.48
CA GLU A 47 -3.25 -1.58 9.87
C GLU A 47 -4.75 -1.24 9.98
N ASP A 48 -5.11 -0.21 10.72
CA ASP A 48 -6.51 0.25 10.85
C ASP A 48 -7.10 0.63 9.49
N ALA A 49 -6.34 1.33 8.67
CA ALA A 49 -6.74 1.70 7.31
C ALA A 49 -6.96 0.48 6.40
N SER A 50 -6.09 -0.53 6.50
CA SER A 50 -6.22 -1.79 5.74
C SER A 50 -7.46 -2.59 6.14
N ASN A 51 -7.89 -2.49 7.40
CA ASN A 51 -9.12 -3.10 7.88
C ASN A 51 -10.36 -2.29 7.46
N ALA A 52 -10.30 -0.96 7.58
CA ALA A 52 -11.40 -0.06 7.25
C ALA A 52 -11.71 0.02 5.75
N MET A 53 -10.72 -0.24 4.89
CA MET A 53 -10.92 -0.20 3.45
C MET A 53 -11.78 -1.33 2.90
N VAL A 54 -11.89 -2.46 3.62
CA VAL A 54 -12.66 -3.62 3.18
C VAL A 54 -14.14 -3.39 3.53
N VAL A 55 -14.94 -3.06 2.52
CA VAL A 55 -16.39 -2.82 2.67
C VAL A 55 -17.17 -3.97 2.09
N ARG A 56 -18.08 -4.54 2.88
CA ARG A 56 -19.06 -5.52 2.40
C ARG A 56 -20.30 -4.82 1.85
N GLY A 57 -20.60 -5.07 0.58
CA GLY A 57 -21.85 -4.68 -0.05
C GLY A 57 -23.04 -5.50 0.46
N MET A 58 -24.25 -5.05 0.11
CA MET A 58 -25.50 -5.73 0.50
C MET A 58 -25.64 -7.13 -0.11
N ASP A 59 -24.93 -7.39 -1.21
CA ASP A 59 -24.84 -8.65 -1.94
C ASP A 59 -23.68 -9.54 -1.46
N ASN A 60 -23.07 -9.22 -0.31
CA ASN A 60 -21.85 -9.85 0.20
C ASN A 60 -20.63 -9.66 -0.73
N SER A 61 -20.69 -8.74 -1.70
CA SER A 61 -19.51 -8.35 -2.49
C SER A 61 -18.52 -7.61 -1.61
N ILE A 62 -17.23 -7.94 -1.74
CA ILE A 62 -16.16 -7.19 -1.08
C ILE A 62 -15.72 -6.10 -2.04
N SER A 63 -15.77 -4.85 -1.58
CA SER A 63 -15.30 -3.68 -2.31
C SER A 63 -14.26 -2.93 -1.49
N ILE A 64 -13.34 -2.24 -2.17
CA ILE A 64 -12.30 -1.44 -1.52
C ILE A 64 -12.75 0.02 -1.50
N SER A 65 -12.90 0.59 -0.30
CA SER A 65 -13.17 2.01 -0.11
C SER A 65 -11.90 2.75 0.28
N ARG A 66 -11.44 3.60 -0.63
CA ARG A 66 -10.24 4.43 -0.44
C ARG A 66 -10.47 5.52 0.59
N GLU A 67 -11.69 6.04 0.61
CA GLU A 67 -12.11 7.13 1.48
C GLU A 67 -12.13 6.67 2.94
N LYS A 68 -12.71 5.49 3.22
CA LYS A 68 -12.66 4.88 4.56
C LYS A 68 -11.24 4.51 5.00
N ALA A 69 -10.42 4.01 4.07
CA ALA A 69 -9.01 3.74 4.34
C ALA A 69 -8.30 5.01 4.82
N LEU A 70 -8.47 6.10 4.09
CA LEU A 70 -7.83 7.38 4.36
C LEU A 70 -8.32 8.01 5.66
N GLU A 71 -9.63 7.97 5.89
CA GLU A 71 -10.24 8.49 7.12
C GLU A 71 -9.72 7.75 8.35
N SER A 72 -9.74 6.41 8.32
CA SER A 72 -9.22 5.58 9.41
C SER A 72 -7.72 5.79 9.62
N PHE A 73 -6.94 5.86 8.53
CA PHE A 73 -5.50 6.14 8.57
C PHE A 73 -5.19 7.42 9.35
N PHE A 74 -5.84 8.52 8.96
CA PHE A 74 -5.63 9.81 9.59
C PHE A 74 -6.20 9.86 11.01
N GLN A 75 -7.34 9.23 11.27
CA GLN A 75 -7.93 9.17 12.60
C GLN A 75 -6.98 8.49 13.61
N THR A 76 -6.40 7.35 13.24
CA THR A 76 -5.42 6.63 14.08
C THR A 76 -4.17 7.47 14.32
N LEU A 77 -3.65 8.12 13.27
CA LEU A 77 -2.52 9.05 13.42
C LEU A 77 -2.83 10.22 14.35
N TYR A 78 -3.93 10.93 14.15
CA TYR A 78 -4.29 12.08 14.99
C TYR A 78 -4.50 11.67 16.44
N THR A 79 -5.08 10.48 16.67
CA THR A 79 -5.24 9.93 18.02
C THR A 79 -3.88 9.64 18.65
N ASN A 80 -2.97 8.96 17.94
CA ASN A 80 -1.65 8.60 18.45
C ASN A 80 -0.73 9.81 18.70
N PHE A 81 -0.83 10.84 17.87
CA PHE A 81 -0.13 12.12 18.06
C PHE A 81 -0.86 13.07 19.02
N ASN A 82 -2.06 12.70 19.50
CA ASN A 82 -2.92 13.50 20.37
C ASN A 82 -3.23 14.89 19.77
N ILE A 83 -3.49 14.92 18.46
CA ILE A 83 -3.83 16.11 17.67
C ILE A 83 -5.35 16.21 17.54
N THR A 84 -5.91 17.33 17.98
CA THR A 84 -7.36 17.60 17.88
C THR A 84 -7.67 18.81 17.00
N ASP A 85 -6.74 19.76 16.92
CA ASP A 85 -6.86 21.00 16.17
C ASP A 85 -6.50 20.81 14.69
N ASP A 86 -7.10 21.64 13.83
CA ASP A 86 -6.94 21.51 12.38
C ASP A 86 -5.55 21.93 11.89
N MET A 87 -4.86 22.84 12.61
CA MET A 87 -3.49 23.23 12.26
C MET A 87 -2.50 22.08 12.47
N GLY A 88 -2.62 21.36 13.60
CA GLY A 88 -1.85 20.16 13.88
C GLY A 88 -2.11 19.06 12.85
N LYS A 89 -3.38 18.87 12.43
CA LYS A 89 -3.73 17.90 11.38
C LYS A 89 -3.07 18.26 10.05
N HIS A 90 -3.12 19.53 9.65
CA HIS A 90 -2.47 20.00 8.43
C HIS A 90 -0.94 19.86 8.49
N SER A 91 -0.36 20.20 9.64
CA SER A 91 1.09 20.05 9.88
C SER A 91 1.53 18.58 9.79
N LEU A 92 0.76 17.65 10.34
CA LEU A 92 1.07 16.22 10.23
C LEU A 92 0.97 15.74 8.78
N LYS A 93 -0.06 16.15 8.04
CA LYS A 93 -0.22 15.82 6.62
C LYS A 93 0.98 16.27 5.78
N ALA A 94 1.60 17.40 6.10
CA ALA A 94 2.77 17.91 5.38
C ALA A 94 4.01 16.99 5.47
N TYR A 95 4.09 16.13 6.49
CA TYR A 95 5.14 15.10 6.62
C TYR A 95 4.83 13.81 5.85
N ILE A 96 3.70 13.75 5.15
CA ILE A 96 3.22 12.58 4.42
C ILE A 96 3.17 12.95 2.93
N PRO A 97 4.28 12.81 2.18
CA PRO A 97 4.31 13.20 0.78
C PRO A 97 3.34 12.41 -0.09
N VAL A 98 3.11 11.13 0.23
CA VAL A 98 2.30 10.23 -0.59
C VAL A 98 1.74 9.05 0.19
N ILE A 99 0.50 8.69 -0.13
CA ILE A 99 -0.17 7.45 0.27
C ILE A 99 -0.60 6.73 -1.01
N ALA A 100 -0.31 5.45 -1.13
CA ALA A 100 -0.74 4.60 -2.23
C ALA A 100 -1.74 3.54 -1.73
N ILE A 101 -2.85 3.36 -2.43
CA ILE A 101 -3.76 2.23 -2.22
C ILE A 101 -3.58 1.25 -3.36
N ILE A 102 -3.18 0.05 -3.02
CA ILE A 102 -2.93 -1.08 -3.92
C ILE A 102 -4.24 -1.87 -4.00
N ASP A 103 -4.72 -2.10 -5.21
CA ASP A 103 -5.96 -2.82 -5.50
C ASP A 103 -5.66 -3.99 -6.46
N TYR A 104 -6.68 -4.81 -6.71
CA TYR A 104 -6.54 -6.04 -7.48
C TYR A 104 -5.99 -5.86 -8.90
N ASP A 105 -6.41 -4.82 -9.63
CA ASP A 105 -6.07 -4.56 -11.04
C ASP A 105 -5.39 -3.20 -11.28
N GLY A 106 -4.96 -2.55 -10.20
CA GLY A 106 -4.28 -1.26 -10.27
C GLY A 106 -4.12 -0.61 -8.91
N TYR A 107 -3.78 0.66 -8.90
CA TYR A 107 -3.52 1.41 -7.67
C TYR A 107 -3.97 2.85 -7.78
N TRP A 108 -4.12 3.50 -6.63
CA TRP A 108 -4.36 4.92 -6.49
C TRP A 108 -3.25 5.59 -5.72
N ILE A 109 -2.98 6.84 -6.08
CA ILE A 109 -2.02 7.69 -5.40
C ILE A 109 -2.77 8.87 -4.81
N TYR A 110 -2.57 9.11 -3.52
CA TYR A 110 -2.97 10.30 -2.80
C TYR A 110 -1.72 11.13 -2.54
N SER A 111 -1.64 12.29 -3.18
CA SER A 111 -0.48 13.18 -3.09
C SER A 111 -0.91 14.63 -3.23
N MET A 112 -0.02 15.55 -2.87
CA MET A 112 -0.21 16.97 -3.13
C MET A 112 -0.33 17.22 -4.64
N GLU A 113 -1.35 17.96 -5.04
CA GLU A 113 -1.55 18.41 -6.40
C GLU A 113 -1.74 19.92 -6.44
N THR A 114 -1.15 20.56 -7.44
CA THR A 114 -1.40 21.98 -7.74
C THR A 114 -2.37 22.06 -8.90
N TYR A 115 -3.54 22.66 -8.70
CA TYR A 115 -4.51 22.87 -9.77
C TYR A 115 -5.10 24.27 -9.71
N THR A 116 -5.48 24.80 -10.86
CA THR A 116 -6.18 26.08 -10.95
C THR A 116 -7.66 25.84 -10.67
N ASN A 117 -8.16 26.43 -9.59
CA ASN A 117 -9.58 26.35 -9.25
C ASN A 117 -10.42 27.14 -10.29
N ILE A 118 -11.74 26.99 -10.24
CA ILE A 118 -12.72 27.67 -11.10
C ILE A 118 -12.54 29.19 -11.07
N ASN A 119 -11.98 29.72 -9.98
CA ASN A 119 -11.70 31.14 -9.78
C ASN A 119 -10.37 31.62 -10.39
N GLY A 120 -9.60 30.74 -11.06
CA GLY A 120 -8.29 31.09 -11.62
C GLY A 120 -7.14 31.07 -10.60
N GLU A 121 -7.39 30.67 -9.36
CA GLU A 121 -6.41 30.62 -8.29
C GLU A 121 -5.72 29.24 -8.25
N GLU A 122 -4.38 29.22 -8.22
CA GLU A 122 -3.63 27.99 -7.96
C GLU A 122 -3.86 27.55 -6.52
N THR A 123 -4.53 26.41 -6.37
CA THR A 123 -4.79 25.76 -5.08
C THR A 123 -3.92 24.51 -4.97
N GLN A 124 -3.39 24.26 -3.78
CA GLN A 124 -2.60 23.08 -3.46
C GLN A 124 -3.34 22.26 -2.42
N GLU A 125 -3.77 21.06 -2.81
CA GLU A 125 -4.46 20.14 -1.91
C GLU A 125 -4.01 18.71 -2.18
N MET A 126 -4.04 17.86 -1.15
CA MET A 126 -3.84 16.44 -1.33
C MET A 126 -5.10 15.79 -1.87
N LEU A 127 -5.00 15.19 -3.06
CA LEU A 127 -6.12 14.63 -3.80
C LEU A 127 -5.82 13.22 -4.30
N TRP A 128 -6.87 12.43 -4.49
CA TRP A 128 -6.78 11.14 -5.15
C TRP A 128 -6.57 11.31 -6.65
N LYS A 129 -5.49 10.74 -7.18
CA LYS A 129 -5.29 10.57 -8.62
C LYS A 129 -6.21 9.48 -9.17
N SER A 130 -6.45 9.54 -10.48
CA SER A 130 -7.14 8.49 -11.22
C SER A 130 -6.46 7.14 -11.02
N LYS A 131 -7.25 6.06 -10.99
CA LYS A 131 -6.72 4.69 -10.88
C LYS A 131 -5.77 4.43 -12.04
N LYS A 132 -4.58 3.93 -11.75
CA LYS A 132 -3.65 3.47 -12.77
C LYS A 132 -3.58 1.94 -12.77
N PRO A 133 -3.73 1.30 -13.94
CA PRO A 133 -3.57 -0.14 -14.05
C PRO A 133 -2.10 -0.54 -14.00
N TYR A 134 -1.84 -1.82 -13.72
CA TYR A 134 -0.50 -2.41 -13.84
C TYR A 134 -0.20 -2.73 -15.29
N ALA A 135 0.25 -1.70 -16.04
CA ALA A 135 0.46 -1.80 -17.48
C ALA A 135 1.93 -2.12 -17.83
N TYR A 136 2.13 -3.09 -18.71
CA TYR A 136 3.42 -3.39 -19.34
C TYR A 136 3.25 -3.44 -20.86
N ASP A 137 4.10 -2.72 -21.59
CA ASP A 137 4.12 -2.73 -23.05
C ASP A 137 5.32 -3.56 -23.54
N SER A 138 5.05 -4.53 -24.41
CA SER A 138 6.10 -5.28 -25.09
C SER A 138 5.64 -5.77 -26.47
N ASN A 139 6.40 -5.43 -27.51
CA ASN A 139 6.22 -5.91 -28.89
C ASN A 139 4.80 -5.70 -29.44
N GLY A 140 4.17 -4.57 -29.12
CA GLY A 140 2.81 -4.25 -29.58
C GLY A 140 1.70 -4.95 -28.79
N LEU A 141 2.05 -5.63 -27.69
CA LEU A 141 1.10 -6.17 -26.72
C LEU A 141 1.18 -5.33 -25.44
N VAL A 142 0.03 -4.86 -24.97
CA VAL A 142 -0.12 -4.17 -23.68
C VAL A 142 -0.77 -5.11 -22.69
N TYR A 143 -0.02 -5.50 -21.67
CA TYR A 143 -0.45 -6.35 -20.58
C TYR A 143 -0.97 -5.49 -19.44
N LEU A 144 -2.20 -5.73 -19.02
CA LEU A 144 -2.80 -5.19 -17.81
C LEU A 144 -2.86 -6.33 -16.79
N PHE A 145 -1.89 -6.34 -15.90
CA PHE A 145 -1.79 -7.36 -14.87
C PHE A 145 -2.75 -7.10 -13.72
N THR A 146 -3.11 -8.17 -13.00
CA THR A 146 -3.72 -8.11 -11.67
C THR A 146 -2.71 -8.56 -10.62
N LEU A 147 -3.10 -8.58 -9.35
CA LEU A 147 -2.28 -9.17 -8.28
C LEU A 147 -2.14 -10.70 -8.38
N ASP A 148 -2.82 -11.38 -9.32
CA ASP A 148 -2.77 -12.83 -9.50
C ASP A 148 -2.46 -13.29 -10.94
N ASP A 149 -2.99 -14.46 -11.32
CA ASP A 149 -2.79 -15.10 -12.62
C ASP A 149 -3.74 -14.55 -13.70
N TYR A 150 -4.64 -13.63 -13.37
CA TYR A 150 -5.51 -12.97 -14.33
C TYR A 150 -4.76 -11.86 -15.07
N VAL A 151 -5.00 -11.74 -16.37
CA VAL A 151 -4.37 -10.70 -17.19
C VAL A 151 -5.30 -10.30 -18.31
N LYS A 152 -5.27 -9.01 -18.66
CA LYS A 152 -5.87 -8.51 -19.90
C LYS A 152 -4.74 -8.11 -20.85
N VAL A 153 -4.75 -8.64 -22.06
CA VAL A 153 -3.75 -8.33 -23.08
C VAL A 153 -4.45 -7.62 -24.23
N PHE A 154 -3.98 -6.42 -24.53
CA PHE A 154 -4.42 -5.66 -25.68
C PHE A 154 -3.38 -5.78 -26.79
N ASP A 155 -3.79 -6.36 -27.92
CA ASP A 155 -2.99 -6.40 -29.13
C ASP A 155 -3.20 -5.10 -29.91
N THR A 156 -2.19 -4.24 -29.92
CA THR A 156 -2.23 -2.94 -30.61
C THR A 156 -2.20 -3.07 -32.13
N VAL A 157 -1.75 -4.19 -32.68
CA VAL A 157 -1.65 -4.44 -34.12
C VAL A 157 -2.99 -4.92 -34.66
N ASN A 158 -3.61 -5.89 -33.99
CA ASN A 158 -4.88 -6.48 -34.41
C ASN A 158 -6.10 -5.85 -33.72
N ASN A 159 -5.90 -4.91 -32.79
CA ASN A 159 -6.93 -4.23 -32.00
C ASN A 159 -7.86 -5.20 -31.24
N ASN A 160 -7.29 -6.29 -30.73
CA ASN A 160 -8.03 -7.35 -30.04
C ASN A 160 -7.71 -7.36 -28.55
N PHE A 161 -8.73 -7.66 -27.74
CA PHE A 161 -8.59 -7.85 -26.30
C PHE A 161 -8.69 -9.33 -25.93
N TYR A 162 -7.72 -9.79 -25.16
CA TYR A 162 -7.70 -11.12 -24.57
C TYR A 162 -7.76 -10.98 -23.05
N GLU A 163 -8.73 -11.62 -22.41
CA GLU A 163 -8.85 -11.59 -20.95
C GLU A 163 -9.08 -12.99 -20.39
N GLY A 164 -8.64 -13.18 -19.13
CA GLY A 164 -8.73 -14.45 -18.44
C GLY A 164 -7.47 -14.77 -17.63
N LYS A 165 -7.49 -15.97 -17.04
CA LYS A 165 -6.29 -16.55 -16.44
C LYS A 165 -5.25 -16.84 -17.51
N ARG A 166 -3.97 -16.66 -17.18
CA ARG A 166 -2.82 -16.93 -18.04
C ARG A 166 -2.98 -18.22 -18.86
N GLU A 167 -3.29 -19.33 -18.20
CA GLU A 167 -3.44 -20.66 -18.82
C GLU A 167 -4.49 -20.71 -19.96
N LYS A 168 -5.58 -19.94 -19.83
CA LYS A 168 -6.64 -19.87 -20.84
C LYS A 168 -6.26 -18.97 -22.01
N ILE A 169 -5.35 -18.01 -21.79
CA ILE A 169 -4.90 -17.06 -22.81
C ILE A 169 -3.75 -17.65 -23.63
N THR A 170 -2.98 -18.59 -23.09
CA THR A 170 -1.89 -19.29 -23.80
C THR A 170 -2.34 -19.84 -25.17
N GLY A 171 -3.56 -20.39 -25.26
CA GLY A 171 -4.08 -20.88 -26.54
C GLY A 171 -4.48 -19.81 -27.57
N LYS A 172 -4.63 -18.55 -27.13
CA LYS A 172 -5.04 -17.42 -27.98
C LYS A 172 -3.85 -16.58 -28.47
N LEU A 173 -2.71 -16.64 -27.77
CA LEU A 173 -1.49 -15.89 -28.06
C LEU A 173 -0.28 -16.85 -28.21
N PRO A 174 -0.23 -17.67 -29.28
CA PRO A 174 0.73 -18.77 -29.40
C PRO A 174 2.21 -18.32 -29.58
N THR A 175 2.44 -17.06 -29.96
CA THR A 175 3.78 -16.51 -30.23
C THR A 175 4.35 -15.74 -29.05
N ASP A 176 3.56 -15.50 -27.99
CA ASP A 176 3.99 -14.67 -26.88
C ASP A 176 4.80 -15.47 -25.84
N LYS A 177 5.99 -15.00 -25.49
CA LYS A 177 6.85 -15.69 -24.52
C LYS A 177 6.38 -15.50 -23.08
N ILE A 178 5.79 -14.35 -22.77
CA ILE A 178 5.43 -13.96 -21.40
C ILE A 178 4.26 -14.80 -20.91
N ILE A 179 3.23 -15.03 -21.73
CA ILE A 179 2.05 -15.82 -21.37
C ILE A 179 2.37 -17.32 -21.33
N HIS A 180 3.29 -17.80 -22.18
CA HIS A 180 3.66 -19.21 -22.26
C HIS A 180 4.56 -19.67 -21.11
N ASP A 181 5.50 -18.84 -20.68
CA ASP A 181 6.42 -19.15 -19.57
C ASP A 181 5.84 -18.61 -18.25
N GLN A 182 5.46 -19.52 -17.36
CA GLN A 182 4.89 -19.16 -16.05
C GLN A 182 5.87 -18.39 -15.18
N GLU A 183 7.16 -18.75 -15.18
CA GLU A 183 8.14 -18.08 -14.33
C GLU A 183 8.40 -16.66 -14.85
N LEU A 184 8.55 -16.52 -16.17
CA LEU A 184 8.70 -15.22 -16.80
C LEU A 184 7.46 -14.33 -16.59
N PHE A 185 6.25 -14.89 -16.70
CA PHE A 185 5.00 -14.17 -16.41
C PHE A 185 5.02 -13.58 -15.00
N GLU A 186 5.31 -14.41 -14.00
CA GLU A 186 5.36 -14.01 -12.59
C GLU A 186 6.41 -12.92 -12.36
N GLN A 187 7.60 -13.06 -12.94
CA GLN A 187 8.67 -12.08 -12.83
C GLN A 187 8.30 -10.74 -13.47
N VAL A 188 7.76 -10.76 -14.70
CA VAL A 188 7.34 -9.54 -15.41
C VAL A 188 6.19 -8.88 -14.67
N ARG A 189 5.20 -9.65 -14.20
CA ARG A 189 4.07 -9.14 -13.42
C ARG A 189 4.52 -8.43 -12.15
N LYS A 190 5.26 -9.14 -11.30
CA LYS A 190 5.77 -8.63 -10.02
C LYS A 190 6.60 -7.36 -10.22
N ARG A 191 7.52 -7.37 -11.19
CA ARG A 191 8.34 -6.21 -11.54
C ARG A 191 7.50 -5.03 -12.03
N THR A 192 6.50 -5.28 -12.88
CA THR A 192 5.63 -4.24 -13.44
C THR A 192 4.83 -3.55 -12.35
N ILE A 193 4.24 -4.32 -11.42
CA ILE A 193 3.48 -3.79 -10.29
C ILE A 193 4.36 -2.85 -9.45
N VAL A 194 5.54 -3.34 -9.05
CA VAL A 194 6.48 -2.58 -8.21
C VAL A 194 6.96 -1.31 -8.91
N GLU A 195 7.44 -1.42 -10.15
CA GLU A 195 7.99 -0.27 -10.88
C GLU A 195 6.92 0.78 -11.21
N SER A 196 5.68 0.34 -11.48
CA SER A 196 4.55 1.27 -11.69
C SER A 196 4.30 2.10 -10.44
N ILE A 197 4.14 1.46 -9.27
CA ILE A 197 3.88 2.16 -8.00
C ILE A 197 5.07 3.04 -7.63
N LYS A 198 6.30 2.52 -7.74
CA LYS A 198 7.55 3.23 -7.41
C LYS A 198 7.74 4.49 -8.26
N SER A 199 7.51 4.41 -9.57
CA SER A 199 7.59 5.56 -10.48
C SER A 199 6.62 6.67 -10.08
N ASP A 200 5.39 6.30 -9.73
CA ASP A 200 4.35 7.23 -9.35
C ASP A 200 4.54 7.83 -7.96
N VAL A 201 4.99 7.02 -6.99
CA VAL A 201 5.42 7.47 -5.66
C VAL A 201 6.57 8.48 -5.78
N ASN A 202 7.56 8.21 -6.63
CA ASN A 202 8.67 9.13 -6.87
C ASN A 202 8.19 10.44 -7.49
N SER A 203 7.26 10.36 -8.43
CA SER A 203 6.65 11.54 -9.06
C SER A 203 5.87 12.38 -8.03
N ALA A 204 5.10 11.73 -7.15
CA ALA A 204 4.38 12.38 -6.06
C ALA A 204 5.32 13.06 -5.06
N ILE A 205 6.42 12.41 -4.66
CA ILE A 205 7.43 12.99 -3.76
C ILE A 205 8.10 14.21 -4.41
N ASN A 206 8.39 14.14 -5.70
CA ASN A 206 8.95 15.28 -6.44
C ASN A 206 7.99 16.48 -6.50
N GLU A 207 6.68 16.22 -6.65
CA GLU A 207 5.67 17.27 -6.58
C GLU A 207 5.55 17.85 -5.16
N HIS A 208 5.58 16.99 -4.14
CA HIS A 208 5.58 17.41 -2.74
C HIS A 208 6.79 18.31 -2.39
N ASN A 209 7.96 18.06 -3.00
CA ASN A 209 9.12 18.94 -2.86
C ASN A 209 8.88 20.36 -3.42
N LYS A 210 8.06 20.50 -4.48
CA LYS A 210 7.68 21.83 -5.00
C LYS A 210 6.81 22.56 -3.99
N TYR A 211 5.81 21.86 -3.43
CA TYR A 211 5.00 22.36 -2.32
C TYR A 211 5.88 22.78 -1.13
N ALA A 212 6.76 21.89 -0.68
CA ALA A 212 7.66 22.15 0.44
C ALA A 212 8.49 23.43 0.24
N LYS A 213 9.05 23.61 -0.96
CA LYS A 213 9.82 24.80 -1.32
C LYS A 213 8.99 26.08 -1.28
N LEU A 214 7.75 26.04 -1.75
CA LEU A 214 6.86 27.21 -1.74
C LEU A 214 6.47 27.64 -0.32
N HIS A 215 6.34 26.68 0.60
CA HIS A 215 5.97 26.93 2.00
C HIS A 215 7.17 27.02 2.96
N GLY A 216 8.38 27.22 2.43
CA GLY A 216 9.59 27.44 3.24
C GLY A 216 10.09 26.21 4.01
N ILE A 217 9.61 25.01 3.66
CA ILE A 217 10.09 23.75 4.21
C ILE A 217 11.45 23.44 3.58
N THR A 218 12.50 23.46 4.39
CA THR A 218 13.90 23.23 3.96
C THR A 218 14.25 21.74 3.82
N TYR A 219 13.39 20.86 4.30
CA TYR A 219 13.58 19.41 4.18
C TYR A 219 13.34 18.95 2.74
N HIS A 220 14.26 18.16 2.20
CA HIS A 220 14.13 17.54 0.89
C HIS A 220 13.61 16.12 1.02
N PHE A 221 12.41 15.88 0.52
CA PHE A 221 11.78 14.56 0.49
C PHE A 221 12.45 13.71 -0.59
N SER A 222 12.70 12.44 -0.28
CA SER A 222 13.42 11.54 -1.18
C SER A 222 12.66 10.24 -1.42
N PRO A 223 12.80 9.61 -2.59
CA PRO A 223 12.32 8.25 -2.82
C PRO A 223 12.73 7.30 -1.68
N PRO A 224 11.85 6.37 -1.28
CA PRO A 224 12.19 5.38 -0.26
C PRO A 224 13.39 4.53 -0.71
N SER A 225 14.39 4.37 0.15
CA SER A 225 15.56 3.51 -0.09
C SER A 225 15.27 2.02 0.15
N MET A 226 14.06 1.58 -0.18
CA MET A 226 13.62 0.20 0.01
C MET A 226 14.20 -0.69 -1.10
N SER A 227 14.72 -1.87 -0.72
CA SER A 227 15.22 -2.82 -1.71
C SER A 227 14.07 -3.33 -2.59
N ASP A 228 14.34 -3.66 -3.85
CA ASP A 228 13.30 -4.24 -4.71
C ASP A 228 12.73 -5.53 -4.07
N ALA A 229 13.52 -6.30 -3.33
CA ALA A 229 13.06 -7.49 -2.62
C ALA A 229 12.04 -7.18 -1.51
N ASP A 230 12.19 -6.05 -0.81
CA ASP A 230 11.21 -5.59 0.17
C ASP A 230 9.92 -5.11 -0.50
N TRP A 231 10.01 -4.42 -1.64
CA TRP A 231 8.83 -4.07 -2.44
C TRP A 231 8.04 -5.30 -2.87
N HIS A 232 8.72 -6.33 -3.38
CA HIS A 232 8.10 -7.56 -3.84
C HIS A 232 7.46 -8.37 -2.71
N ARG A 233 8.05 -8.39 -1.50
CA ARG A 233 7.47 -9.08 -0.34
C ARG A 233 6.23 -8.39 0.22
N ASN A 234 6.23 -7.06 0.13
CA ASN A 234 5.17 -6.24 0.72
C ASN A 234 3.98 -6.13 -0.25
N ILE A 235 4.20 -5.99 -1.56
CA ILE A 235 3.11 -5.87 -2.54
C ILE A 235 2.71 -7.24 -3.11
N GLU A 236 2.07 -8.07 -2.29
CA GLU A 236 1.44 -9.32 -2.76
C GLU A 236 -0.10 -9.27 -2.71
N ASP A 237 -0.66 -8.38 -1.89
CA ASP A 237 -2.09 -8.24 -1.66
C ASP A 237 -2.56 -6.79 -1.78
N ILE A 238 -3.88 -6.62 -1.78
CA ILE A 238 -4.55 -5.33 -1.67
C ILE A 238 -4.09 -4.68 -0.35
N GLY A 239 -3.83 -3.38 -0.36
CA GLY A 239 -3.34 -2.72 0.84
C GLY A 239 -3.15 -1.22 0.71
N ILE A 240 -2.63 -0.63 1.77
CA ILE A 240 -2.30 0.79 1.87
C ILE A 240 -0.83 0.95 2.23
N LEU A 241 -0.13 1.74 1.45
CA LEU A 241 1.27 2.08 1.62
C LEU A 241 1.39 3.57 1.89
N SER A 242 2.07 3.95 2.97
CA SER A 242 2.25 5.35 3.35
C SER A 242 3.71 5.66 3.63
N PHE A 243 4.14 6.87 3.27
CA PHE A 243 5.50 7.37 3.48
C PHE A 243 5.47 8.55 4.44
N PHE A 244 6.25 8.45 5.52
CA PHE A 244 6.46 9.51 6.49
C PHE A 244 7.89 10.03 6.36
N GLN A 245 8.06 11.34 6.16
CA GLN A 245 9.40 11.89 6.00
C GLN A 245 9.54 13.28 6.62
N GLY A 246 10.71 13.54 7.20
CA GLY A 246 11.14 14.87 7.62
C GLY A 246 10.69 15.29 9.02
N ILE A 247 10.09 14.40 9.82
CA ILE A 247 9.67 14.74 11.19
C ILE A 247 10.92 14.94 12.07
N PRO A 248 11.10 16.10 12.73
CA PRO A 248 12.25 16.35 13.59
C PRO A 248 12.17 15.52 14.88
N ILE A 249 13.20 14.72 15.16
CA ILE A 249 13.23 13.82 16.32
C ILE A 249 14.40 14.07 17.28
N GLY A 250 15.48 14.70 16.81
CA GLY A 250 16.66 15.00 17.61
C GLY A 250 17.05 16.48 17.62
N LEU A 251 18.09 16.79 18.40
CA LEU A 251 18.61 18.14 18.60
C LEU A 251 19.66 18.55 17.55
N GLY A 252 20.26 17.57 16.85
CA GLY A 252 21.32 17.75 15.85
C GLY A 252 20.83 17.77 14.40
N GLY A 253 19.52 17.87 14.18
CA GLY A 253 18.90 17.83 12.86
C GLY A 253 18.44 16.44 12.41
N GLU A 254 18.45 15.46 13.31
CA GLU A 254 17.93 14.10 13.05
C GLU A 254 16.45 14.15 12.67
N ARG A 255 16.12 13.48 11.57
CA ARG A 255 14.76 13.37 11.02
C ARG A 255 14.29 11.92 11.00
N PHE A 256 13.02 11.71 11.32
CA PHE A 256 12.34 10.45 11.10
C PHE A 256 11.90 10.35 9.65
N ASN A 257 12.29 9.25 9.02
CA ASN A 257 11.88 8.85 7.68
C ASN A 257 11.53 7.37 7.74
N SER A 258 10.30 7.03 7.39
CA SER A 258 9.83 5.66 7.39
C SER A 258 8.72 5.46 6.37
N PHE A 259 8.39 4.20 6.13
CA PHE A 259 7.23 3.81 5.36
C PHE A 259 6.57 2.63 6.08
N ALA A 260 5.27 2.47 5.88
CA ALA A 260 4.58 1.28 6.34
C ALA A 260 3.59 0.81 5.29
N LEU A 261 3.40 -0.50 5.25
CA LEU A 261 2.38 -1.15 4.43
C LEU A 261 1.41 -1.90 5.34
N GLY A 262 0.13 -1.56 5.23
CA GLY A 262 -0.97 -2.37 5.75
C GLY A 262 -1.57 -3.20 4.63
N ALA A 263 -1.32 -4.51 4.63
CA ALA A 263 -2.02 -5.42 3.73
C ALA A 263 -3.45 -5.62 4.24
N ALA A 264 -4.43 -5.29 3.41
CA ALA A 264 -5.80 -5.66 3.69
C ALA A 264 -5.86 -7.18 3.63
N ARG A 265 -6.18 -7.83 4.77
CA ARG A 265 -6.51 -9.25 4.81
C ARG A 265 -7.85 -9.47 4.13
N VAL A 266 -7.93 -9.16 2.85
CA VAL A 266 -8.95 -9.69 1.95
C VAL A 266 -8.58 -11.14 1.81
N VAL A 267 -9.00 -11.95 2.79
CA VAL A 267 -9.07 -13.39 2.58
C VAL A 267 -9.86 -13.52 1.29
N ARG A 268 -9.18 -13.90 0.20
CA ARG A 268 -9.83 -14.37 -1.00
C ARG A 268 -10.54 -15.65 -0.59
N LYS A 269 -11.67 -15.48 0.08
CA LYS A 269 -12.45 -16.59 0.57
C LYS A 269 -12.94 -17.29 -0.68
N ASP A 270 -12.71 -18.59 -0.72
CA ASP A 270 -13.30 -19.43 -1.76
C ASP A 270 -14.78 -19.07 -1.89
N SER A 271 -15.18 -18.58 -3.06
CA SER A 271 -16.58 -18.28 -3.34
C SER A 271 -17.34 -19.59 -3.43
N TYR A 272 -18.19 -19.87 -2.45
CA TYR A 272 -19.08 -21.03 -2.45
C TYR A 272 -20.48 -20.64 -2.93
N TYR A 273 -21.09 -21.47 -3.77
CA TYR A 273 -22.43 -21.30 -4.35
C TYR A 273 -23.31 -22.45 -3.93
N ILE A 274 -24.56 -22.19 -3.56
CA ILE A 274 -25.50 -23.24 -3.16
C ILE A 274 -26.51 -23.47 -4.25
N GLU A 275 -26.64 -24.71 -4.70
CA GLU A 275 -27.63 -25.13 -5.70
C GLU A 275 -28.38 -26.37 -5.21
N GLN A 276 -29.65 -26.46 -5.58
CA GLN A 276 -30.46 -27.63 -5.27
C GLN A 276 -30.25 -28.69 -6.35
N HIS A 277 -29.84 -29.89 -5.96
CA HIS A 277 -29.70 -31.02 -6.88
C HIS A 277 -31.03 -31.73 -7.11
N SER A 278 -31.08 -32.56 -8.15
CA SER A 278 -32.27 -33.35 -8.53
C SER A 278 -32.78 -34.29 -7.43
N ASN A 279 -31.96 -34.58 -6.42
CA ASN A 279 -32.32 -35.35 -5.23
C ASN A 279 -33.02 -34.53 -4.13
N GLY A 280 -33.28 -33.24 -4.38
CA GLY A 280 -33.93 -32.32 -3.45
C GLY A 280 -33.01 -31.76 -2.36
N LEU A 281 -31.75 -32.20 -2.28
CA LEU A 281 -30.77 -31.71 -1.32
C LEU A 281 -30.00 -30.52 -1.87
N TYR A 282 -29.62 -29.61 -0.98
CA TYR A 282 -28.77 -28.48 -1.30
C TYR A 282 -27.31 -28.89 -1.21
N TYR A 283 -26.53 -28.53 -2.22
CA TYR A 283 -25.08 -28.70 -2.21
C TYR A 283 -24.41 -27.35 -2.38
N TYR A 284 -23.31 -27.14 -1.64
CA TYR A 284 -22.42 -26.02 -1.91
C TYR A 284 -21.30 -26.43 -2.87
N HIS A 285 -20.93 -25.50 -3.74
CA HIS A 285 -20.08 -25.69 -4.91
C HIS A 285 -19.00 -24.61 -4.96
N ARG A 286 -17.83 -24.89 -5.52
CA ARG A 286 -16.86 -23.84 -5.90
C ARG A 286 -17.28 -23.17 -7.20
N GLU A 287 -16.80 -21.95 -7.45
CA GLU A 287 -17.15 -21.16 -8.64
C GLU A 287 -16.99 -21.91 -9.98
N GLY A 288 -16.01 -22.80 -10.10
CA GLY A 288 -15.74 -23.57 -11.31
C GLY A 288 -16.56 -24.85 -11.50
N CYS A 289 -17.53 -25.14 -10.62
CA CYS A 289 -18.29 -26.38 -10.68
C CYS A 289 -19.35 -26.37 -11.81
N PRO A 290 -19.46 -27.42 -12.64
CA PRO A 290 -20.41 -27.48 -13.76
C PRO A 290 -21.89 -27.37 -13.37
N PHE A 291 -22.19 -27.63 -12.10
CA PHE A 291 -23.55 -27.63 -11.56
C PHE A 291 -24.02 -26.24 -11.08
N VAL A 292 -23.13 -25.24 -11.07
CA VAL A 292 -23.50 -23.87 -10.69
C VAL A 292 -24.14 -23.19 -11.90
N THR A 293 -25.46 -23.09 -11.89
CA THR A 293 -26.24 -22.43 -12.94
C THR A 293 -26.55 -20.97 -12.63
N LYS A 294 -26.66 -20.61 -11.34
CA LYS A 294 -26.90 -19.24 -10.88
C LYS A 294 -25.81 -18.79 -9.91
N LYS A 295 -25.28 -17.57 -10.14
CA LYS A 295 -24.22 -16.96 -9.32
C LYS A 295 -24.75 -15.85 -8.40
N ASP A 296 -26.01 -15.93 -8.00
CA ASP A 296 -26.72 -14.80 -7.38
C ASP A 296 -26.39 -14.63 -5.89
N LYS A 297 -25.91 -15.68 -5.21
CA LYS A 297 -25.61 -15.65 -3.78
C LYS A 297 -24.30 -16.38 -3.47
N VAL A 298 -23.32 -15.62 -2.97
CA VAL A 298 -21.97 -16.09 -2.66
C VAL A 298 -21.80 -16.28 -1.16
N TYR A 299 -21.22 -17.40 -0.77
CA TYR A 299 -20.92 -17.77 0.60
C TYR A 299 -19.42 -17.83 0.83
N ASP A 300 -19.01 -17.34 2.00
CA ASP A 300 -17.62 -17.06 2.34
C ASP A 300 -16.91 -18.26 2.98
N SER A 301 -17.67 -19.26 3.44
CA SER A 301 -17.09 -20.42 4.12
C SER A 301 -17.98 -21.65 4.04
N ARG A 302 -17.35 -22.82 4.05
CA ARG A 302 -18.04 -24.12 4.16
C ARG A 302 -18.95 -24.19 5.38
N LYS A 303 -18.55 -23.55 6.49
CA LYS A 303 -19.33 -23.48 7.73
C LYS A 303 -20.65 -22.71 7.52
N GLU A 304 -20.59 -21.60 6.80
CA GLU A 304 -21.78 -20.80 6.46
C GLU A 304 -22.73 -21.56 5.53
N CYS A 305 -22.19 -22.27 4.53
CA CYS A 305 -22.99 -23.15 3.68
C CYS A 305 -23.64 -24.29 4.48
N ALA A 306 -22.90 -24.91 5.41
CA ALA A 306 -23.43 -25.96 6.27
C ALA A 306 -24.53 -25.46 7.21
N LEU A 307 -24.44 -24.21 7.71
CA LEU A 307 -25.49 -23.58 8.52
C LEU A 307 -26.80 -23.38 7.74
N THR A 308 -26.73 -23.22 6.43
CA THR A 308 -27.93 -23.18 5.56
C THR A 308 -28.47 -24.56 5.21
N GLY A 309 -27.85 -25.65 5.70
CA GLY A 309 -28.25 -27.03 5.44
C GLY A 309 -27.70 -27.63 4.14
N ALA A 310 -26.73 -26.96 3.49
CA ALA A 310 -26.11 -27.45 2.27
C ALA A 310 -24.93 -28.40 2.54
N LEU A 311 -24.83 -29.47 1.75
CA LEU A 311 -23.78 -30.48 1.83
C LEU A 311 -22.64 -30.19 0.84
N PRO A 312 -21.40 -30.66 1.07
CA PRO A 312 -20.32 -30.49 0.12
C PRO A 312 -20.62 -31.24 -1.19
N CYS A 313 -20.51 -30.55 -2.33
CA CYS A 313 -20.65 -31.20 -3.63
C CYS A 313 -19.54 -32.24 -3.86
N HIS A 314 -19.91 -33.47 -4.21
CA HIS A 314 -18.95 -34.54 -4.49
C HIS A 314 -18.06 -34.29 -5.71
N THR A 315 -18.53 -33.49 -6.69
CA THR A 315 -17.81 -33.25 -7.96
C THR A 315 -16.69 -32.23 -7.83
N CYS A 316 -16.94 -31.11 -7.13
CA CYS A 316 -15.92 -30.08 -6.94
C CYS A 316 -15.17 -30.20 -5.60
N ASN A 317 -15.53 -31.19 -4.77
CA ASN A 317 -15.02 -31.44 -3.43
C ASN A 317 -14.64 -30.15 -2.66
N PRO A 318 -15.63 -29.27 -2.43
CA PRO A 318 -15.40 -27.88 -2.07
C PRO A 318 -14.66 -27.70 -0.77
#